data_AF-A0A2V2RIJ0-F1
#
_entry.id   AF-A0A2V2RIJ0-F1
#
_cell.length_a   1.000
_cell.length_b   1.000
_cell.length_c   1.000
_cell.angle_alpha   90.00
_cell.angle_beta   90.00
_cell.angle_gamma   90.00
#
_symmetry.space_group_name_H-M   'P 1'
#
loop_
_entity.id
_entity.type
_entity.pdbx_description
1 polymer ?
#
loop_
_entity_poly.entity_id
_entity_poly.type
_entity_poly.pdbx_seq_one_letter_code
_entity_poly.pdbx_strand_id
1 'polypeptide(L)'
;MSLVGNLEDLPLADILQIVSLSKRTGILTIETEEGKNIVVFKNGLIVSAACPSPKIKNLGQILLERNLITQTKLQQVLELQ
;
A
#
# COMPACT_ATOMS: atom_id res chain seq x y z
N MET A 1 -1.34 -21.28 17.18
CA MET A 1 -0.04 -20.84 17.73
C MET A 1 -0.13 -19.33 17.93
N SER A 2 0.01 -18.85 19.16
CA SER A 2 0.11 -17.40 19.42
C SER A 2 1.59 -17.04 19.42
N LEU A 3 1.99 -16.19 18.48
CA LEU A 3 3.33 -15.62 18.47
C LEU A 3 3.41 -14.58 19.61
N VAL A 4 4.38 -14.75 20.50
CA VAL A 4 4.64 -13.82 21.63
C VAL A 4 6.04 -13.27 21.42
N GLY A 5 6.16 -11.96 21.24
CA GLY A 5 7.40 -11.26 20.91
C GLY A 5 7.11 -9.89 20.27
N ASN A 6 8.15 -9.08 20.06
CA ASN A 6 7.99 -7.83 19.33
C ASN A 6 7.95 -8.13 17.83
N LEU A 7 7.07 -7.44 17.11
CA LEU A 7 6.97 -7.59 15.65
C LEU A 7 8.26 -7.15 14.93
N GLU A 8 9.05 -6.31 15.60
CA GLU A 8 10.32 -5.73 15.15
C GLU A 8 11.44 -6.77 15.04
N ASP A 9 11.35 -7.86 15.81
CA ASP A 9 12.35 -8.93 15.81
C ASP A 9 12.11 -9.97 14.70
N LEU A 10 11.02 -9.83 13.94
CA LEU A 10 10.65 -10.76 12.87
C LEU A 10 11.16 -10.27 11.52
N PRO A 11 11.85 -11.14 10.75
CA PRO A 11 12.05 -10.90 9.33
C PRO A 11 10.72 -10.58 8.63
N LEU A 12 10.74 -9.61 7.72
CA LEU A 12 9.53 -9.22 6.97
C LEU A 12 8.87 -10.43 6.30
N ALA A 13 9.66 -11.37 5.78
CA ALA A 13 9.17 -12.61 5.17
C ALA A 13 8.29 -13.43 6.14
N ASP A 14 8.66 -13.50 7.42
CA ASP A 14 7.91 -14.21 8.44
C ASP A 14 6.60 -13.50 8.75
N ILE A 15 6.59 -12.16 8.79
CA ILE A 15 5.37 -11.35 8.94
C ILE A 15 4.40 -11.64 7.78
N LEU A 16 4.90 -11.65 6.54
CA LEU A 16 4.09 -11.98 5.35
C LEU A 16 3.51 -13.40 5.46
N GLN A 17 4.32 -14.36 5.92
CA GLN A 17 3.89 -15.75 6.10
C GLN A 17 2.81 -15.86 7.19
N ILE A 18 2.96 -15.15 8.31
CA ILE A 18 1.96 -15.12 9.39
C ILE A 18 0.64 -14.55 8.88
N VAL A 19 0.66 -13.44 8.14
CA VAL A 19 -0.56 -12.83 7.56
C VAL A 19 -1.25 -13.80 6.60
N SER A 20 -0.47 -14.49 5.76
CA SER A 20 -0.95 -15.50 4.82
C SER A 20 -1.62 -16.68 5.53
N LEU A 21 -0.92 -17.31 6.48
CA LEU A 21 -1.42 -18.47 7.23
C LEU A 21 -2.64 -18.13 8.10
N SER A 22 -2.65 -16.94 8.69
CA SER A 22 -3.78 -16.45 9.49
C SER A 22 -4.96 -15.94 8.65
N LYS A 23 -4.84 -15.93 7.31
CA LYS A 23 -5.83 -15.42 6.36
C LYS A 23 -6.31 -14.01 6.71
N ARG A 24 -5.43 -13.17 7.27
CA ARG A 24 -5.80 -11.80 7.66
C ARG A 24 -6.02 -10.93 6.42
N THR A 25 -7.00 -10.04 6.54
CA THR A 25 -7.29 -8.97 5.57
C THR A 25 -6.93 -7.66 6.25
N GLY A 26 -6.26 -6.77 5.53
CA GLY A 26 -5.81 -5.50 6.10
C GLY A 26 -4.64 -4.90 5.33
N ILE A 27 -4.01 -3.92 5.97
CA ILE A 27 -2.93 -3.14 5.38
C ILE A 27 -1.69 -3.31 6.28
N LEU A 28 -0.59 -3.78 5.70
CA LEU A 28 0.73 -3.72 6.31
C LEU A 28 1.42 -2.46 5.84
N THR A 29 1.71 -1.56 6.76
CA THR A 29 2.52 -0.37 6.49
C THR A 29 3.95 -0.66 6.92
N ILE A 30 4.90 -0.37 6.03
CA ILE A 30 6.33 -0.56 6.26
C ILE A 30 6.97 0.83 6.15
N GLU A 31 7.54 1.32 7.24
CA GLU A 31 8.23 2.61 7.28
C GLU A 31 9.73 2.37 7.33
N THR A 32 10.44 2.89 6.33
CA THR A 32 11.90 2.87 6.24
C THR A 32 12.43 4.29 6.09
N GLU A 33 13.74 4.48 6.14
CA GLU A 33 14.37 5.78 5.86
C GLU A 33 14.05 6.30 4.44
N GLU A 34 13.85 5.39 3.49
CA GLU A 34 13.52 5.71 2.09
C GLU A 34 12.04 6.10 1.91
N GLY A 35 11.21 5.88 2.93
CA GLY A 35 9.82 6.29 2.96
C GLY A 35 8.86 5.22 3.44
N LYS A 36 7.57 5.49 3.20
CA LYS A 36 6.46 4.64 3.62
C LYS A 36 6.06 3.73 2.46
N ASN A 37 5.92 2.45 2.72
CA ASN A 37 5.47 1.43 1.78
C ASN A 37 4.22 0.75 2.34
N ILE A 38 3.37 0.26 1.46
CA ILE A 38 2.09 -0.33 1.83
C ILE A 38 1.85 -1.62 1.07
N VAL A 39 1.41 -2.66 1.79
CA VAL A 39 0.99 -3.94 1.23
C VAL A 39 -0.44 -4.22 1.70
N VAL A 40 -1.33 -4.51 0.75
CA VAL A 40 -2.74 -4.78 1.01
C VAL A 40 -3.01 -6.27 0.91
N PHE A 41 -3.62 -6.82 1.96
CA PHE A 41 -3.97 -8.22 2.06
C PHE A 41 -5.47 -8.43 2.01
N LYS A 42 -5.90 -9.49 1.34
CA LYS A 42 -7.26 -10.01 1.36
C LYS A 42 -7.21 -11.52 1.53
N ASN A 43 -7.79 -12.02 2.62
CA ASN A 43 -7.78 -13.44 2.99
C ASN A 43 -6.36 -14.04 3.01
N GLY A 44 -5.38 -13.29 3.52
CA GLY A 44 -3.97 -13.69 3.56
C GLY A 44 -3.21 -13.53 2.25
N LEU A 45 -3.87 -13.17 1.15
CA LEU A 45 -3.24 -12.95 -0.15
C LEU A 45 -2.89 -11.48 -0.34
N ILE A 46 -1.71 -11.20 -0.90
CA ILE A 46 -1.35 -9.85 -1.33
C ILE A 46 -2.16 -9.51 -2.59
N VAL A 47 -2.98 -8.46 -2.50
CA VAL A 47 -3.81 -7.98 -3.62
C VAL A 47 -3.34 -6.65 -4.18
N SER A 48 -2.51 -5.92 -3.44
CA SER A 48 -1.87 -4.69 -3.90
C SER A 48 -0.60 -4.42 -3.10
N ALA A 49 0.36 -3.75 -3.72
CA ALA A 49 1.53 -3.19 -3.05
C ALA A 49 1.82 -1.82 -3.68
N ALA A 50 2.12 -0.84 -2.85
CA ALA A 50 2.43 0.51 -3.28
C ALA A 50 3.65 1.04 -2.52
N CYS A 51 4.56 1.64 -3.27
CA CYS A 51 5.61 2.49 -2.74
C CYS A 51 5.19 3.93 -3.09
N PRO A 52 4.50 4.66 -2.22
CA PRO A 52 4.22 6.08 -2.43
C PRO A 52 5.55 6.85 -2.48
N SER A 53 6.11 6.93 -3.67
CA SER A 53 7.27 7.76 -3.98
C SER A 53 6.84 8.90 -4.90
N PRO A 54 7.45 10.10 -4.80
CA PRO A 54 7.17 11.21 -5.70
C PRO A 54 7.40 10.89 -7.18
N LYS A 55 8.15 9.82 -7.47
CA LYS A 55 8.51 9.38 -8.83
C LYS A 55 7.44 8.48 -9.46
N ILE A 56 6.61 7.81 -8.65
CA ILE A 56 5.55 6.94 -9.17
C ILE A 56 4.31 7.79 -9.41
N LYS A 57 3.95 7.92 -10.70
CA LYS A 57 2.82 8.75 -11.12
C LYS A 57 1.50 8.02 -10.85
N ASN A 58 0.63 8.66 -10.08
CA ASN A 58 -0.73 8.16 -9.87
C ASN A 58 -1.56 8.29 -11.16
N LEU A 59 -2.61 7.49 -11.30
CA LEU A 59 -3.51 7.53 -12.47
C LEU A 59 -3.98 8.96 -12.80
N GLY A 60 -4.34 9.75 -11.79
CA GLY A 60 -4.72 11.16 -11.96
C GLY A 60 -3.61 12.02 -12.58
N GLN A 61 -2.35 11.81 -12.20
CA GLN A 61 -1.20 12.49 -12.80
C GLN A 61 -0.96 12.04 -14.24
N ILE A 62 -1.11 10.74 -14.52
CA ILE A 62 -0.99 10.20 -15.90
C ILE A 62 -2.05 10.81 -16.82
N LEU A 63 -3.28 10.95 -16.32
CA LEU A 63 -4.39 11.55 -17.08
C LEU A 63 -4.19 13.05 -17.30
N LEU A 64 -3.64 13.77 -16.31
CA LEU A 64 -3.26 15.18 -16.46
C LEU A 64 -2.16 15.37 -17.50
N GLU A 65 -1.10 14.59 -17.44
CA GLU A 65 0.02 14.68 -18.39
C GLU A 65 -0.40 14.38 -19.83
N ARG A 66 -1.39 13.51 -20.01
CA ARG A 66 -1.98 13.22 -21.33
C ARG A 66 -3.04 14.23 -21.77
N ASN A 67 -3.28 15.29 -21.00
CA ASN A 67 -4.33 16.28 -21.23
C ASN A 67 -5.74 15.67 -21.38
N LEU A 68 -5.97 14.48 -20.78
CA LEU A 68 -7.26 13.80 -20.81
C LEU A 68 -8.22 14.37 -19.75
N ILE A 69 -7.68 14.98 -18.70
CA ILE A 69 -8.43 15.69 -17.66
C ILE A 69 -7.73 17.02 -17.34
N THR A 70 -8.48 18.00 -16.85
CA THR A 70 -7.96 19.26 -16.32
C THR A 70 -7.69 19.13 -14.82
N GLN A 71 -6.80 19.97 -14.26
CA GLN A 71 -6.49 19.94 -12.83
C GLN A 71 -7.71 20.18 -11.93
N THR A 72 -8.61 21.05 -12.37
CA THR A 72 -9.93 21.26 -11.75
C THR A 72 -10.78 19.99 -11.74
N LYS A 73 -10.78 19.22 -12.84
CA LYS A 73 -11.54 17.97 -12.92
C LYS A 73 -10.95 16.89 -12.03
N LEU A 74 -9.63 16.83 -11.89
CA LEU A 74 -8.97 15.91 -10.97
C LEU A 74 -9.32 16.24 -9.51
N GLN A 75 -9.28 17.51 -9.11
CA GLN A 75 -9.66 17.94 -7.76
C GLN A 75 -11.11 17.57 -7.42
N GLN A 76 -12.05 17.84 -8.33
CA GLN A 76 -13.46 17.48 -8.13
C GLN A 76 -13.69 15.99 -7.90
N VAL A 77 -12.95 15.12 -8.60
CA VAL A 77 -13.10 13.67 -8.46
C VAL A 77 -12.44 13.15 -7.18
N LEU A 78 -11.31 13.73 -6.78
CA LEU A 78 -10.65 13.38 -5.52
C LEU A 78 -11.48 13.79 -4.29
N GLU A 79 -12.22 14.90 -4.36
CA GLU A 79 -13.13 15.32 -3.28
C GLU A 79 -14.34 14.38 -3.09
N LEU A 80 -14.62 13.51 -4.07
CA LEU A 80 -15.72 12.55 -4.01
C LEU A 80 -15.30 11.18 -3.43
N GLN A 81 -14.01 10.95 -3.16
CA GLN A 81 -13.49 9.71 -2.56
C GLN A 81 -13.41 9.78 -1.04
#